data_AF-A0A1I8G1E3-F1
#
_entry.id   AF-A0A1I8G1E3-F1
#
_cell.length_a   1.000
_cell.length_b   1.000
_cell.length_c   1.000
_cell.angle_alpha   90.00
_cell.angle_beta   90.00
_cell.angle_gamma   90.00
#
_symmetry.space_group_name_H-M   'P 1'
#
loop_
_entity.id
_entity.type
_entity.pdbx_description
1 polymer ?
#
loop_
_entity_poly.entity_id
_entity_poly.type
_entity_poly.pdbx_seq_one_letter_code
_entity_poly.pdbx_strand_id
1 'polypeptide(L)'
;VFVTSLSDCWISIQRRVDNSTDFYRNWTEYAAGFGEGAHTNHWLALASCGCELLSIELCLTTAGLRAVHSLTWPSGRALRMRMRLWNGTELWADYSSFSVASEADKFRLSVSGFHGSHPSLGDCMAFHNGMQFSTIDSDNDAGHGSCSLAYRGGWWYNGCHQTNPNGLYFNPPEAFHLSVEAVGICWYYPFGNFYSMKEFEMLVKLRFFYKRRIFNTVFVTSLSDCWISIQRRVDNSTDFYRNWTEYAAGFGEGAHTNHWLGLRAVHSLTWPSGRALRMRMRLWNGTEFWADYSSFSVASEADKFRLNVSGFHGSHPSLGDVMAFHNGMQFSTIDSDNDAGDGSCSLTYKGGWWYGLCHQTNPNGLYFNPPEALHLSVEAVGISWYYPFGNFYSMKEFEMLVK
;
A
#
# COMPACT_ATOMS: atom_id res chain seq x y z
N VAL A 1 9.19 32.81 12.11
CA VAL A 1 10.27 32.27 11.25
C VAL A 1 9.60 31.66 10.03
N PHE A 2 9.82 32.24 8.84
CA PHE A 2 9.32 31.67 7.59
C PHE A 2 10.00 30.32 7.37
N VAL A 3 9.23 29.24 7.31
CA VAL A 3 9.71 27.96 6.80
C VAL A 3 8.99 27.70 5.49
N THR A 4 9.74 27.86 4.41
CA THR A 4 9.41 27.47 3.05
C THR A 4 9.39 25.94 2.94
N SER A 5 8.37 25.41 2.27
CA SER A 5 8.20 24.02 1.76
C SER A 5 8.22 22.85 2.75
N LEU A 6 7.05 22.24 2.98
CA LEU A 6 6.95 20.79 3.25
C LEU A 6 7.17 20.05 1.92
N SER A 7 8.44 19.96 1.51
CA SER A 7 8.88 19.29 0.30
C SER A 7 9.32 17.85 0.63
N ASP A 8 8.67 16.87 -0.04
CA ASP A 8 9.28 15.62 -0.53
C ASP A 8 9.06 14.33 0.29
N CYS A 9 7.89 13.70 0.14
CA CYS A 9 7.74 12.28 0.49
C CYS A 9 8.45 11.41 -0.54
N TRP A 10 9.31 10.51 -0.09
CA TRP A 10 9.95 9.48 -0.89
C TRP A 10 9.56 8.11 -0.34
N ILE A 11 9.20 7.16 -1.22
CA ILE A 11 8.93 5.77 -0.85
C ILE A 11 10.04 4.89 -1.39
N SER A 12 10.57 4.01 -0.54
CA SER A 12 11.52 2.98 -0.95
C SER A 12 10.80 1.90 -1.75
N ILE A 13 11.21 1.73 -3.00
CA ILE A 13 10.66 0.71 -3.92
C ILE A 13 11.63 -0.46 -4.08
N GLN A 14 12.88 -0.27 -3.70
CA GLN A 14 13.93 -1.30 -3.66
C GLN A 14 14.96 -0.91 -2.62
N ARG A 15 15.47 -1.87 -1.86
CA ARG A 15 16.58 -1.66 -0.92
C ARG A 15 17.47 -2.89 -0.81
N ARG A 16 18.78 -2.66 -0.76
CA ARG A 16 19.86 -3.62 -0.50
C ARG A 16 20.77 -3.08 0.60
N VAL A 17 20.98 -3.85 1.66
CA VAL A 17 21.82 -3.50 2.83
C VAL A 17 22.66 -4.67 3.34
N ASP A 18 22.28 -5.90 3.02
CA ASP A 18 23.01 -7.13 3.32
C ASP A 18 22.55 -8.29 2.40
N ASN A 19 22.97 -9.52 2.68
CA ASN A 19 22.62 -10.72 1.91
C ASN A 19 21.43 -11.51 2.49
N SER A 20 20.55 -10.90 3.30
CA SER A 20 19.42 -11.59 3.94
C SER A 20 18.26 -11.94 3.00
N THR A 21 18.22 -11.38 1.78
CA THR A 21 17.17 -11.65 0.81
C THR A 21 17.76 -11.92 -0.56
N ASP A 22 17.35 -13.03 -1.17
CA ASP A 22 17.70 -13.36 -2.55
C ASP A 22 16.91 -12.49 -3.54
N PHE A 23 17.60 -11.91 -4.52
CA PHE A 23 17.02 -11.10 -5.60
C PHE A 23 17.03 -11.83 -6.95
N TYR A 24 17.63 -13.03 -7.03
CA TYR A 24 17.64 -13.84 -8.24
C TYR A 24 16.35 -14.67 -8.38
N ARG A 25 15.23 -13.96 -8.63
CA ARG A 25 13.87 -14.48 -8.57
C ARG A 25 13.15 -14.47 -9.92
N ASN A 26 12.03 -15.19 -9.97
CA ASN A 26 11.19 -15.31 -11.17
C ASN A 26 10.26 -14.10 -11.41
N TRP A 27 9.60 -14.08 -12.56
CA TRP A 27 8.70 -13.00 -13.00
C TRP A 27 7.59 -12.75 -11.99
N THR A 28 6.96 -13.82 -11.53
CA THR A 28 5.80 -13.76 -10.63
C THR A 28 6.17 -13.06 -9.33
N GLU A 29 7.35 -13.36 -8.78
CA GLU A 29 7.87 -12.74 -7.57
C GLU A 29 8.24 -11.26 -7.78
N TYR A 30 8.90 -10.90 -8.88
CA TYR A 30 9.19 -9.48 -9.19
C TYR A 30 7.93 -8.66 -9.44
N ALA A 31 6.92 -9.27 -10.07
CA ALA A 31 5.62 -8.66 -10.31
C ALA A 31 4.81 -8.48 -9.02
N ALA A 32 4.93 -9.41 -8.07
CA ALA A 32 4.21 -9.40 -6.79
C ALA A 32 4.96 -8.72 -5.64
N GLY A 33 6.28 -8.56 -5.71
CA GLY A 33 7.12 -8.02 -4.65
C GLY A 33 7.60 -9.07 -3.66
N PHE A 34 8.72 -8.78 -2.98
CA PHE A 34 9.35 -9.67 -2.01
C PHE A 34 10.26 -8.90 -1.02
N GLY A 35 10.59 -9.53 0.11
CA GLY A 35 11.35 -8.94 1.22
C GLY A 35 10.48 -8.59 2.44
N GLU A 36 11.09 -8.12 3.53
CA GLU A 36 10.39 -7.87 4.81
C GLU A 36 10.45 -6.40 5.24
N GLY A 37 9.40 -5.61 4.96
CA GLY A 37 9.26 -4.24 5.49
C GLY A 37 10.25 -3.21 4.91
N ALA A 38 10.04 -1.93 5.26
CA ALA A 38 10.74 -0.80 4.64
C ALA A 38 12.23 -0.65 5.02
N HIS A 39 12.68 -1.34 6.08
CA HIS A 39 14.04 -1.18 6.63
C HIS A 39 14.99 -2.35 6.31
N THR A 40 14.50 -3.42 5.68
CA THR A 40 15.33 -4.57 5.28
C THR A 40 15.49 -4.62 3.76
N ASN A 41 16.17 -5.64 3.25
CA ASN A 41 16.24 -5.89 1.81
C ASN A 41 14.85 -6.18 1.25
N HIS A 42 14.44 -5.42 0.24
CA HIS A 42 13.14 -5.62 -0.39
C HIS A 42 13.11 -5.15 -1.85
N TRP A 43 12.20 -5.74 -2.60
CA TRP A 43 11.71 -5.25 -3.89
C TRP A 43 10.22 -5.02 -3.74
N LEU A 44 9.86 -3.76 -3.44
CA LEU A 44 8.57 -3.31 -2.92
C LEU A 44 7.76 -4.45 -2.31
N ALA A 45 8.20 -4.93 -1.14
CA ALA A 45 7.39 -5.79 -0.30
C ALA A 45 6.18 -4.98 0.19
N LEU A 46 5.05 -5.63 0.48
CA LEU A 46 3.98 -5.02 1.27
C LEU A 46 4.64 -4.41 2.51
N ALA A 47 4.84 -3.10 2.52
CA ALA A 47 5.30 -2.45 3.72
C ALA A 47 4.15 -2.61 4.71
N SER A 48 4.33 -3.49 5.71
CA SER A 48 3.78 -3.21 7.02
C SER A 48 4.09 -1.75 7.27
N CYS A 49 3.07 -0.89 7.35
CA CYS A 49 3.23 0.55 7.45
C CYS A 49 4.01 0.89 8.73
N GLY A 50 5.34 0.88 8.63
CA GLY A 50 6.29 1.38 9.60
C GLY A 50 6.53 2.84 9.22
N CYS A 51 6.21 3.72 10.15
CA CYS A 51 5.96 5.13 9.99
C CYS A 51 7.04 5.95 9.26
N GLU A 52 6.66 7.22 9.04
CA GLU A 52 7.51 8.38 8.77
C GLU A 52 7.54 8.88 7.33
N LEU A 53 6.37 9.18 6.75
CA LEU A 53 6.08 10.42 6.00
C LEU A 53 4.78 10.25 5.21
N LEU A 54 3.82 11.10 5.58
CA LEU A 54 2.72 11.62 4.79
C LEU A 54 1.41 10.82 4.66
N SER A 55 0.39 11.49 5.20
CA SER A 55 -0.97 11.61 4.70
C SER A 55 -1.22 10.96 3.33
N ILE A 56 -2.07 9.94 3.33
CA ILE A 56 -2.99 9.61 2.23
C ILE A 56 -2.25 9.40 0.89
N GLU A 57 -1.85 8.16 0.57
CA GLU A 57 -1.86 7.62 -0.82
C GLU A 57 -1.29 6.20 -1.00
N LEU A 58 -0.79 5.50 0.03
CA LEU A 58 -0.12 4.21 -0.22
C LEU A 58 -0.44 3.06 0.76
N CYS A 59 -1.70 2.65 0.83
CA CYS A 59 -1.95 1.22 0.91
C CYS A 59 -1.99 0.71 -0.52
N LEU A 60 -0.84 0.32 -1.06
CA LEU A 60 -0.84 -0.39 -2.34
C LEU A 60 -1.57 -1.72 -2.11
N THR A 61 -2.68 -1.93 -2.83
CA THR A 61 -3.35 -3.23 -2.93
C THR A 61 -2.54 -4.25 -3.73
N THR A 62 -1.37 -3.83 -4.23
CA THR A 62 -0.42 -4.57 -5.04
C THR A 62 0.99 -4.33 -4.50
N ALA A 63 1.93 -5.22 -4.77
CA ALA A 63 3.33 -5.03 -4.40
C ALA A 63 4.21 -5.27 -5.65
N GLY A 64 5.53 -5.14 -5.52
CA GLY A 64 6.47 -5.32 -6.63
C GLY A 64 6.26 -4.35 -7.81
N LEU A 65 6.50 -4.83 -9.03
CA LEU A 65 6.39 -4.01 -10.24
C LEU A 65 4.98 -3.49 -10.51
N ARG A 66 3.93 -4.19 -10.08
CA ARG A 66 2.53 -3.73 -10.22
C ARG A 66 2.26 -2.48 -9.38
N ALA A 67 2.84 -2.43 -8.19
CA ALA A 67 2.82 -1.23 -7.37
C ALA A 67 3.64 -0.10 -8.02
N VAL A 68 4.86 -0.37 -8.46
CA VAL A 68 5.70 0.65 -9.11
C VAL A 68 5.01 1.24 -10.34
N HIS A 69 4.35 0.41 -11.15
CA HIS A 69 3.49 0.87 -12.25
C HIS A 69 2.41 1.84 -11.76
N SER A 70 1.61 1.42 -10.78
CA SER A 70 0.50 2.23 -10.24
C SER A 70 0.96 3.57 -9.67
N LEU A 71 2.16 3.62 -9.09
CA LEU A 71 2.74 4.84 -8.52
C LEU A 71 3.23 5.82 -9.57
N THR A 72 3.73 5.31 -10.69
CA THR A 72 4.58 6.08 -11.59
C THR A 72 3.97 6.34 -12.97
N TRP A 73 3.05 5.48 -13.41
CA TRP A 73 2.34 5.62 -14.67
C TRP A 73 1.06 6.47 -14.55
N PRO A 74 0.63 7.18 -15.60
CA PRO A 74 1.37 7.50 -16.84
C PRO A 74 2.27 8.74 -16.69
N SER A 75 2.16 9.46 -15.57
CA SER A 75 2.66 10.84 -15.48
C SER A 75 4.14 10.97 -15.14
N GLY A 76 4.82 9.87 -14.81
CA GLY A 76 6.18 9.90 -14.28
C GLY A 76 6.25 10.47 -12.86
N ARG A 77 7.21 9.98 -12.09
CA ARG A 77 7.54 10.50 -10.75
C ARG A 77 9.03 10.76 -10.66
N ALA A 78 9.44 11.63 -9.74
CA ALA A 78 10.87 11.74 -9.49
C ALA A 78 11.38 10.43 -8.85
N LEU A 79 12.53 9.95 -9.30
CA LEU A 79 13.23 8.80 -8.76
C LEU A 79 14.55 9.28 -8.15
N ARG A 80 14.92 8.75 -7.00
CA ARG A 80 16.22 8.93 -6.36
C ARG A 80 16.81 7.55 -6.10
N MET A 81 17.99 7.29 -6.66
CA MET A 81 18.75 6.07 -6.41
C MET A 81 19.90 6.42 -5.47
N ARG A 82 19.91 5.87 -4.26
CA ARG A 82 20.96 6.08 -3.26
C ARG A 82 21.92 4.90 -3.27
N MET A 83 23.20 5.20 -3.07
CA MET A 83 24.29 4.24 -3.11
C MET A 83 25.22 4.52 -1.94
N ARG A 84 25.62 3.47 -1.21
CA ARG A 84 26.66 3.55 -0.19
C ARG A 84 27.83 2.65 -0.54
N LEU A 85 29.02 3.22 -0.52
CA LEU A 85 30.27 2.51 -0.72
C LEU A 85 30.78 1.90 0.60
N TRP A 86 31.69 0.92 0.51
CA TRP A 86 32.25 0.24 1.68
C TRP A 86 33.13 1.13 2.56
N ASN A 87 33.68 2.22 2.00
CA ASN A 87 34.39 3.25 2.75
C ASN A 87 33.46 4.25 3.47
N GLY A 88 32.13 4.07 3.36
CA GLY A 88 31.12 4.95 3.96
C GLY A 88 30.67 6.13 3.09
N THR A 89 31.26 6.34 1.91
CA THR A 89 30.80 7.39 0.98
C THR A 89 29.37 7.12 0.51
N GLU A 90 28.52 8.14 0.56
CA GLU A 90 27.14 8.11 0.09
C GLU A 90 26.99 8.96 -1.18
N LEU A 91 26.29 8.42 -2.17
CA LEU A 91 26.04 9.03 -3.47
C LEU A 91 24.56 8.87 -3.84
N TRP A 92 24.05 9.76 -4.69
CA TRP A 92 22.70 9.62 -5.23
C TRP A 92 22.62 10.06 -6.70
N ALA A 93 21.73 9.38 -7.43
CA ALA A 93 21.33 9.73 -8.78
C ALA A 93 19.82 10.06 -8.78
N ASP A 94 19.49 11.31 -9.10
CA ASP A 94 18.11 11.77 -9.21
C ASP A 94 17.66 11.77 -10.67
N TYR A 95 16.40 11.45 -10.90
CA TYR A 95 15.73 11.54 -12.19
C TYR A 95 14.43 12.31 -11.99
N SER A 96 14.21 13.34 -12.80
CA SER A 96 13.00 14.16 -12.72
C SER A 96 11.73 13.39 -13.10
N SER A 97 11.87 12.35 -13.93
CA SER A 97 10.76 11.50 -14.37
C SER A 97 11.22 10.05 -14.50
N PHE A 98 10.46 9.17 -13.88
CA PHE A 98 10.57 7.72 -13.89
C PHE A 98 9.15 7.15 -13.94
N SER A 99 8.89 6.29 -14.90
CA SER A 99 7.65 5.52 -15.01
C SER A 99 7.88 4.10 -15.49
N VAL A 100 7.01 3.22 -15.03
CA VAL A 100 6.99 1.81 -15.39
C VAL A 100 5.63 1.52 -16.04
N ALA A 101 5.62 0.96 -17.24
CA ALA A 101 4.40 0.63 -17.96
C ALA A 101 3.67 -0.57 -17.34
N SER A 102 2.50 -0.93 -17.87
CA SER A 102 1.71 -2.05 -17.37
C SER A 102 2.42 -3.40 -17.56
N GLU A 103 1.97 -4.44 -16.86
CA GLU A 103 2.47 -5.81 -17.04
C GLU A 103 2.27 -6.32 -18.49
N ALA A 104 1.23 -5.85 -19.19
CA ALA A 104 1.00 -6.17 -20.60
C ALA A 104 2.08 -5.59 -21.54
N ASP A 105 2.71 -4.47 -21.17
CA ASP A 105 3.92 -3.94 -21.83
C ASP A 105 5.20 -4.36 -21.09
N LYS A 106 5.12 -5.47 -20.33
CA LYS A 106 6.23 -6.09 -19.62
C LYS A 106 6.99 -5.09 -18.73
N PHE A 107 6.25 -4.21 -18.06
CA PHE A 107 6.79 -3.21 -17.15
C PHE A 107 7.87 -2.33 -17.78
N ARG A 108 7.70 -1.92 -19.04
CA ARG A 108 8.67 -1.07 -19.75
C ARG A 108 9.09 0.17 -18.96
N LEU A 109 10.40 0.43 -18.90
CA LEU A 109 11.00 1.60 -18.25
C LEU A 109 10.90 2.85 -19.13
N SER A 110 10.54 3.96 -18.53
CA SER A 110 10.77 5.30 -19.05
C SER A 110 11.43 6.16 -17.97
N VAL A 111 12.61 6.71 -18.25
CA VAL A 111 13.40 7.50 -17.29
C VAL A 111 14.09 8.69 -17.96
N SER A 112 14.10 9.85 -17.31
CA SER A 112 14.74 11.06 -17.84
C SER A 112 15.04 12.13 -16.79
N GLY A 113 15.89 13.10 -17.17
CA GLY A 113 16.25 14.24 -16.35
C GLY A 113 17.19 13.88 -15.19
N PHE A 114 18.28 13.19 -15.54
CA PHE A 114 19.33 12.78 -14.61
C PHE A 114 20.05 13.95 -13.95
N HIS A 115 20.33 13.81 -12.66
CA HIS A 115 21.21 14.67 -11.89
C HIS A 115 21.95 13.84 -10.83
N GLY A 116 23.27 13.71 -10.96
CA GLY A 116 24.12 12.99 -10.01
C GLY A 116 24.63 13.89 -8.88
N SER A 117 24.82 13.30 -7.69
CA SER A 117 25.40 13.97 -6.52
C SER A 117 26.88 14.31 -6.64
N HIS A 118 27.56 13.75 -7.66
CA HIS A 118 28.99 13.93 -7.90
C HIS A 118 29.25 14.05 -9.41
N PRO A 119 30.19 14.92 -9.86
CA PRO A 119 30.44 15.13 -11.30
C PRO A 119 30.86 13.89 -12.09
N SER A 120 31.52 12.93 -11.44
CA SER A 120 31.93 11.66 -12.07
C SER A 120 30.86 10.58 -12.05
N LEU A 121 29.74 10.80 -11.34
CA LEU A 121 28.63 9.86 -11.30
C LEU A 121 27.84 10.02 -12.60
N GLY A 122 28.00 9.07 -13.52
CA GLY A 122 27.34 9.07 -14.82
C GLY A 122 25.91 8.52 -14.77
N ASP A 123 25.13 8.85 -15.80
CA ASP A 123 23.76 8.37 -15.99
C ASP A 123 23.75 6.92 -16.50
N CYS A 124 23.76 5.95 -15.58
CA CYS A 124 23.68 4.54 -15.93
C CYS A 124 22.25 4.08 -16.28
N MET A 125 21.21 4.86 -15.95
CA MET A 125 19.81 4.47 -16.24
C MET A 125 19.39 4.86 -17.65
N ALA A 126 19.98 5.90 -18.24
CA ALA A 126 19.73 6.27 -19.63
C ALA A 126 19.95 5.08 -20.60
N PHE A 127 20.94 4.23 -20.32
CA PHE A 127 21.21 3.02 -21.08
C PHE A 127 20.06 2.00 -21.04
N HIS A 128 19.29 2.00 -19.96
CA HIS A 128 18.16 1.09 -19.74
C HIS A 128 16.82 1.67 -20.22
N ASN A 129 16.79 2.95 -20.59
CA ASN A 129 15.56 3.66 -20.93
C ASN A 129 14.86 3.01 -22.14
N GLY A 130 13.56 2.73 -22.02
CA GLY A 130 12.75 2.09 -23.04
C GLY A 130 12.75 0.55 -23.00
N MET A 131 13.58 -0.07 -22.17
CA MET A 131 13.64 -1.54 -22.07
C MET A 131 12.47 -2.14 -21.30
N GLN A 132 12.15 -3.38 -21.64
CA GLN A 132 11.21 -4.22 -20.90
C GLN A 132 11.93 -4.93 -19.75
N PHE A 133 11.18 -5.24 -18.69
CA PHE A 133 11.75 -5.94 -17.54
C PHE A 133 12.01 -7.41 -17.90
N SER A 134 13.09 -7.98 -17.42
CA SER A 134 13.45 -9.39 -17.64
C SER A 134 13.81 -10.08 -16.32
N THR A 135 13.47 -11.35 -16.21
CA THR A 135 13.76 -12.23 -15.05
C THR A 135 14.31 -13.57 -15.54
N ILE A 136 14.65 -14.44 -14.59
CA ILE A 136 15.29 -15.74 -14.85
C ILE A 136 14.48 -16.66 -15.76
N ASP A 137 13.17 -16.43 -15.81
CA ASP A 137 12.15 -17.20 -16.51
C ASP A 137 11.40 -16.35 -17.57
N SER A 138 11.82 -15.10 -17.81
CA SER A 138 11.18 -14.19 -18.75
C SER A 138 12.23 -13.29 -19.41
N ASP A 139 12.65 -13.69 -20.61
CA ASP A 139 13.68 -13.00 -21.40
C ASP A 139 13.05 -11.94 -22.31
N ASN A 140 13.21 -10.67 -21.93
CA ASN A 140 12.72 -9.49 -22.65
C ASN A 140 13.83 -8.47 -22.90
N ASP A 141 15.09 -8.91 -22.85
CA ASP A 141 16.24 -8.05 -23.04
C ASP A 141 16.62 -7.93 -24.53
N ALA A 142 17.56 -7.03 -24.82
CA ALA A 142 18.04 -6.79 -26.18
C ALA A 142 19.31 -7.59 -26.55
N GLY A 143 19.69 -8.57 -25.73
CA GLY A 143 20.91 -9.38 -25.90
C GLY A 143 20.70 -10.64 -26.76
N HIS A 144 21.82 -11.31 -27.10
CA HIS A 144 21.81 -12.61 -27.80
C HIS A 144 21.63 -13.82 -26.85
N GLY A 145 21.21 -13.57 -25.61
CA GLY A 145 20.91 -14.56 -24.58
C GLY A 145 20.50 -13.85 -23.29
N SER A 146 19.91 -14.57 -22.34
CA SER A 146 19.30 -13.95 -21.15
C SER A 146 20.33 -13.30 -20.22
N CYS A 147 20.28 -11.97 -20.15
CA CYS A 147 21.07 -11.17 -19.23
C CYS A 147 20.69 -11.43 -17.78
N SER A 148 19.42 -11.75 -17.50
CA SER A 148 18.98 -12.11 -16.15
C SER A 148 19.70 -13.37 -15.65
N LEU A 149 19.84 -14.40 -16.50
CA LEU A 149 20.58 -15.62 -16.16
C LEU A 149 22.08 -15.35 -15.97
N ALA A 150 22.67 -14.48 -16.79
CA ALA A 150 24.09 -14.14 -16.73
C ALA A 150 24.44 -13.30 -15.49
N TYR A 151 23.64 -12.28 -15.18
CA TYR A 151 23.93 -11.25 -14.17
C TYR A 151 23.09 -11.35 -12.89
N ARG A 152 22.37 -12.46 -12.74
CA ARG A 152 21.79 -12.93 -11.47
C ARG A 152 20.83 -11.94 -10.80
N GLY A 153 19.92 -11.36 -11.58
CA GLY A 153 18.88 -10.46 -11.07
C GLY A 153 17.77 -10.22 -12.08
N GLY A 154 16.66 -9.62 -11.63
CA GLY A 154 15.63 -9.09 -12.52
C GLY A 154 15.87 -7.61 -12.78
N TRP A 155 15.87 -7.17 -14.04
CA TRP A 155 16.13 -5.77 -14.40
C TRP A 155 15.65 -5.40 -15.81
N TRP A 156 15.69 -4.11 -16.13
CA TRP A 156 15.48 -3.55 -17.47
C TRP A 156 16.73 -3.68 -18.33
N TYR A 157 17.13 -4.90 -18.68
CA TYR A 157 18.39 -5.16 -19.39
C TYR A 157 18.36 -4.69 -20.87
N ASN A 158 19.45 -4.07 -21.33
CA ASN A 158 19.68 -3.59 -22.71
C ASN A 158 21.05 -4.04 -23.24
N GLY A 159 21.20 -5.21 -23.90
CA GLY A 159 22.55 -5.76 -24.07
C GLY A 159 23.24 -5.91 -22.69
N CYS A 160 22.44 -6.39 -21.75
CA CYS A 160 22.69 -6.49 -20.32
C CYS A 160 22.67 -5.16 -19.57
N HIS A 161 23.76 -4.61 -19.02
CA HIS A 161 23.58 -3.45 -18.14
C HIS A 161 24.79 -2.53 -17.95
N GLN A 162 24.48 -1.26 -17.61
CA GLN A 162 25.41 -0.31 -16.98
C GLN A 162 25.18 -0.15 -15.46
N THR A 163 24.10 -0.71 -14.93
CA THR A 163 23.83 -0.83 -13.50
C THR A 163 22.98 -2.06 -13.23
N ASN A 164 23.27 -2.77 -12.14
CA ASN A 164 22.57 -4.00 -11.74
C ASN A 164 22.21 -3.94 -10.24
N PRO A 165 21.25 -3.10 -9.82
CA PRO A 165 20.87 -2.96 -8.41
C PRO A 165 20.37 -4.25 -7.76
N ASN A 166 19.88 -5.18 -8.59
CA ASN A 166 19.28 -6.43 -8.18
C ASN A 166 20.23 -7.64 -8.31
N GLY A 167 21.52 -7.41 -8.59
CA GLY A 167 22.55 -8.45 -8.63
C GLY A 167 22.85 -9.07 -7.25
N LEU A 168 23.83 -9.95 -7.22
CA LEU A 168 24.26 -10.64 -6.00
C LEU A 168 24.89 -9.67 -4.99
N TYR A 169 24.68 -9.93 -3.70
CA TYR A 169 25.28 -9.13 -2.63
C TYR A 169 26.62 -9.74 -2.22
N PHE A 170 27.69 -8.97 -2.31
CA PHE A 170 29.04 -9.39 -1.93
C PHE A 170 29.56 -8.59 -0.73
N ASN A 171 30.29 -9.24 0.17
CA ASN A 171 31.02 -8.58 1.25
C ASN A 171 32.50 -8.41 0.88
N PRO A 172 33.23 -7.47 1.51
CA PRO A 172 34.68 -7.40 1.43
C PRO A 172 35.34 -8.72 1.89
N PRO A 173 36.46 -9.14 1.28
CA PRO A 173 37.21 -8.41 0.26
C PRO A 173 36.65 -8.55 -1.17
N GLU A 174 35.78 -9.52 -1.43
CA GLU A 174 35.28 -9.85 -2.77
C GLU A 174 34.55 -8.67 -3.43
N ALA A 175 33.79 -7.89 -2.66
CA ALA A 175 33.06 -6.72 -3.16
C ALA A 175 33.95 -5.65 -3.83
N PHE A 176 35.26 -5.64 -3.56
CA PHE A 176 36.20 -4.71 -4.18
C PHE A 176 36.69 -5.15 -5.56
N HIS A 177 36.65 -6.46 -5.83
CA HIS A 177 37.09 -7.02 -7.10
C HIS A 177 36.43 -8.38 -7.33
N LEU A 178 35.27 -8.37 -7.98
CA LEU A 178 34.50 -9.58 -8.26
C LEU A 178 35.25 -10.52 -9.20
N SER A 179 35.13 -11.83 -8.96
CA SER A 179 35.69 -12.87 -9.83
C SER A 179 34.94 -13.03 -11.15
N VAL A 180 33.66 -12.65 -11.17
CA VAL A 180 32.81 -12.59 -12.35
C VAL A 180 32.38 -11.15 -12.56
N GLU A 181 32.53 -10.66 -13.78
CA GLU A 181 32.22 -9.27 -14.12
C GLU A 181 30.72 -8.96 -13.95
N ALA A 182 30.41 -7.82 -13.34
CA ALA A 182 29.08 -7.20 -13.31
C ALA A 182 27.93 -7.99 -12.61
N VAL A 183 28.20 -9.13 -11.97
CA VAL A 183 27.16 -9.94 -11.28
C VAL A 183 26.69 -9.35 -9.95
N GLY A 184 27.43 -8.38 -9.38
CA GLY A 184 27.12 -7.74 -8.10
C GLY A 184 26.20 -6.52 -8.21
N ILE A 185 26.00 -5.83 -7.10
CA ILE A 185 25.25 -4.57 -7.04
C ILE A 185 26.13 -3.45 -7.61
N CYS A 186 25.99 -3.17 -8.92
CA CYS A 186 26.95 -2.32 -9.63
C CYS A 186 26.34 -1.02 -10.19
N TRP A 187 27.20 -0.02 -10.36
CA TRP A 187 26.95 1.22 -11.10
C TRP A 187 28.22 1.59 -11.87
N TYR A 188 28.16 1.55 -13.20
CA TYR A 188 29.37 1.57 -14.02
C TYR A 188 30.18 2.86 -13.90
N TYR A 189 29.54 4.03 -13.84
CA TYR A 189 30.25 5.30 -13.79
C TYR A 189 30.31 5.87 -12.36
N PRO A 190 31.49 5.98 -11.71
CA PRO A 190 32.85 5.68 -12.20
C PRO A 190 33.41 4.31 -11.77
N PHE A 191 32.61 3.44 -11.17
CA PHE A 191 33.12 2.27 -10.42
C PHE A 191 33.50 1.06 -11.28
N GLY A 192 33.05 1.01 -12.54
CA GLY A 192 33.20 -0.12 -13.43
C GLY A 192 32.34 -1.33 -13.04
N ASN A 193 32.70 -2.49 -13.57
CA ASN A 193 31.91 -3.72 -13.43
C ASN A 193 32.37 -4.67 -12.32
N PHE A 194 33.51 -4.39 -11.67
CA PHE A 194 34.12 -5.31 -10.69
C PHE A 194 33.87 -4.90 -9.24
N TYR A 195 33.18 -3.80 -9.01
CA TYR A 195 32.89 -3.27 -7.67
C TYR A 195 31.41 -3.48 -7.32
N SER A 196 31.14 -4.10 -6.17
CA SER A 196 29.79 -4.25 -5.62
C SER A 196 29.57 -3.29 -4.45
N MET A 197 28.49 -2.52 -4.51
CA MET A 197 28.12 -1.54 -3.50
C MET A 197 27.72 -2.19 -2.17
N LYS A 198 27.88 -1.44 -1.07
CA LYS A 198 27.47 -1.85 0.27
C LYS A 198 25.97 -1.69 0.45
N GLU A 199 25.43 -0.54 0.10
CA GLU A 199 23.99 -0.29 0.18
C GLU A 199 23.49 0.30 -1.13
N PHE A 200 22.28 -0.08 -1.53
CA PHE A 200 21.62 0.47 -2.70
C PHE A 200 20.14 0.64 -2.40
N GLU A 201 19.54 1.76 -2.79
CA GLU A 201 18.13 2.02 -2.54
C GLU A 201 17.52 2.81 -3.69
N MET A 202 16.32 2.44 -4.12
CA MET A 202 15.53 3.21 -5.09
C MET A 202 14.32 3.81 -4.39
N LEU A 203 14.14 5.12 -4.57
CA LEU A 203 13.11 5.91 -3.91
C LEU A 203 12.26 6.64 -4.95
N VAL A 204 10.94 6.58 -4.85
CA VAL A 204 10.01 7.31 -5.73
C VAL A 204 9.30 8.42 -4.96
N LYS A 205 9.22 9.61 -5.55
CA LYS A 205 8.60 10.79 -4.95
C LYS A 205 7.09 10.84 -5.18
N LEU A 206 6.32 11.05 -4.11
CA LEU A 206 4.87 11.27 -4.22
C LEU A 206 4.51 12.71 -4.54
N ARG A 207 3.32 12.92 -5.13
CA ARG A 207 2.72 14.25 -5.28
C ARG A 207 1.55 14.37 -4.31
N PHE A 208 1.61 15.34 -3.38
CA PHE A 208 0.43 15.75 -2.64
C PHE A 208 -0.44 16.68 -3.49
N PHE A 209 -1.70 16.34 -3.66
CA PHE A 209 -2.70 17.31 -4.10
C PHE A 209 -3.15 18.16 -2.90
N TYR A 210 -2.56 19.35 -2.74
CA TYR A 210 -3.12 20.38 -1.86
C TYR A 210 -4.50 20.82 -2.41
N LYS A 211 -5.60 20.29 -1.86
CA LYS A 211 -6.88 21.00 -1.94
C LYS A 211 -6.90 22.03 -0.81
N ARG A 212 -6.65 23.27 -1.19
CA ARG A 212 -6.72 24.47 -0.35
C ARG A 212 -8.11 24.59 0.27
N ARG A 213 -8.27 24.23 1.54
CA ARG A 213 -9.35 24.74 2.41
C ARG A 213 -8.68 25.33 3.64
N ILE A 214 -8.69 26.65 3.71
CA ILE A 214 -8.24 27.47 4.83
C ILE A 214 -9.11 27.08 6.03
N PHE A 215 -8.53 26.57 7.12
CA PHE A 215 -8.83 26.94 8.52
C PHE A 215 -7.80 26.29 9.47
N ASN A 216 -7.07 27.17 10.18
CA ASN A 216 -6.27 27.04 11.41
C ASN A 216 -5.53 25.74 11.75
N THR A 217 -4.20 25.85 11.66
CA THR A 217 -3.13 25.27 12.48
C THR A 217 -3.49 24.09 13.40
N VAL A 218 -3.18 22.89 12.95
CA VAL A 218 -2.97 21.72 13.82
C VAL A 218 -1.48 21.37 13.73
N PHE A 219 -0.80 21.39 14.87
CA PHE A 219 0.57 20.89 15.01
C PHE A 219 0.52 19.36 15.05
N VAL A 220 1.30 18.67 14.21
CA VAL A 220 1.56 17.24 14.38
C VAL A 220 2.97 17.10 14.94
N THR A 221 3.05 16.74 16.22
CA THR A 221 4.27 16.29 16.89
C THR A 221 4.18 14.78 17.06
N SER A 222 5.26 14.06 16.75
CA SER A 222 5.43 12.60 16.84
C SER A 222 4.86 11.78 15.67
N LEU A 223 5.68 10.83 15.19
CA LEU A 223 5.43 9.93 14.05
C LEU A 223 4.47 8.78 14.38
N SER A 224 3.66 9.01 15.39
CA SER A 224 2.69 8.10 15.96
C SER A 224 1.30 8.33 15.38
N ASP A 225 1.10 8.60 14.07
CA ASP A 225 -0.22 9.02 13.53
C ASP A 225 -0.61 8.48 12.14
N CYS A 226 0.07 7.45 11.62
CA CYS A 226 -0.29 6.86 10.33
C CYS A 226 -1.49 5.89 10.46
N TRP A 227 -2.63 6.28 9.89
CA TRP A 227 -3.83 5.44 9.79
C TRP A 227 -3.92 4.77 8.41
N ILE A 228 -4.23 3.48 8.38
CA ILE A 228 -4.47 2.65 7.20
C ILE A 228 -5.97 2.55 6.93
N SER A 229 -6.45 2.98 5.76
CA SER A 229 -7.85 2.78 5.36
C SER A 229 -8.09 1.31 5.03
N ILE A 230 -9.00 0.66 5.78
CA ILE A 230 -9.38 -0.75 5.57
C ILE A 230 -10.73 -0.89 4.88
N GLN A 231 -11.54 0.17 4.92
CA GLN A 231 -12.86 0.24 4.28
C GLN A 231 -13.17 1.70 4.00
N ARG A 232 -13.76 1.97 2.83
CA ARG A 232 -14.26 3.31 2.50
C ARG A 232 -15.52 3.23 1.65
N ARG A 233 -16.49 4.09 1.93
CA ARG A 233 -17.73 4.34 1.18
C ARG A 233 -17.86 5.83 0.90
N VAL A 234 -18.01 6.22 -0.36
CA VAL A 234 -18.13 7.63 -0.79
C VAL A 234 -19.19 7.85 -1.86
N ASP A 235 -19.56 6.81 -2.60
CA ASP A 235 -20.62 6.80 -3.62
C ASP A 235 -21.10 5.36 -3.91
N ASN A 236 -21.89 5.17 -4.97
CA ASN A 236 -22.42 3.85 -5.38
C ASN A 236 -21.60 3.17 -6.51
N SER A 237 -20.32 3.51 -6.69
CA SER A 237 -19.48 2.96 -7.77
C SER A 237 -19.05 1.51 -7.58
N THR A 238 -19.07 1.00 -6.34
CA THR A 238 -18.64 -0.36 -6.00
C THR A 238 -19.71 -1.07 -5.21
N ASP A 239 -20.10 -2.27 -5.66
CA ASP A 239 -21.01 -3.14 -4.92
C ASP A 239 -20.31 -3.78 -3.71
N PHE A 240 -20.93 -3.69 -2.53
CA PHE A 240 -20.48 -4.30 -1.27
C PHE A 240 -21.29 -5.56 -0.91
N TYR A 241 -22.34 -5.90 -1.65
CA TYR A 241 -23.10 -7.13 -1.43
C TYR A 241 -22.40 -8.33 -2.08
N ARG A 242 -21.25 -8.70 -1.51
CA ARG A 242 -20.29 -9.67 -2.07
C ARG A 242 -20.22 -10.98 -1.29
N ASN A 243 -19.64 -12.00 -1.92
CA ASN A 243 -19.42 -13.31 -1.32
C ASN A 243 -18.22 -13.37 -0.36
N TRP A 244 -18.09 -14.49 0.36
CA TRP A 244 -17.01 -14.72 1.34
C TRP A 244 -15.63 -14.54 0.74
N THR A 245 -15.42 -15.10 -0.45
CA THR A 245 -14.10 -15.15 -1.10
C THR A 245 -13.63 -13.74 -1.45
N GLU A 246 -14.53 -12.90 -1.94
CA GLU A 246 -14.27 -11.48 -2.23
C GLU A 246 -14.03 -10.66 -0.95
N TYR A 247 -14.84 -10.86 0.10
CA TYR A 247 -14.60 -10.20 1.40
C TYR A 247 -13.29 -10.62 2.07
N ALA A 248 -12.88 -11.88 1.90
CA ALA A 248 -11.61 -12.39 2.40
C ALA A 248 -10.42 -11.83 1.62
N ALA A 249 -10.56 -11.69 0.29
CA ALA A 249 -9.50 -11.21 -0.61
C ALA A 249 -9.37 -9.68 -0.66
N GLY A 250 -10.48 -8.95 -0.56
CA GLY A 250 -10.54 -7.50 -0.80
C GLY A 250 -11.11 -7.14 -2.17
N PHE A 251 -11.66 -5.93 -2.29
CA PHE A 251 -12.24 -5.40 -3.53
C PHE A 251 -12.27 -3.86 -3.55
N GLY A 252 -12.42 -3.28 -4.75
CA GLY A 252 -12.38 -1.83 -4.98
C GLY A 252 -11.00 -1.31 -5.41
N GLU A 253 -10.93 -0.05 -5.86
CA GLU A 253 -9.75 0.52 -6.54
C GLU A 253 -9.15 1.75 -5.83
N GLY A 254 -8.18 1.53 -4.95
CA GLY A 254 -7.37 2.61 -4.38
C GLY A 254 -8.00 3.32 -3.17
N ALA A 255 -7.16 4.02 -2.40
CA ALA A 255 -7.52 4.54 -1.08
C ALA A 255 -8.58 5.66 -1.08
N HIS A 256 -8.91 6.22 -2.24
CA HIS A 256 -9.83 7.37 -2.37
C HIS A 256 -11.22 7.01 -2.90
N THR A 257 -11.40 5.79 -3.41
CA THR A 257 -12.69 5.30 -3.89
C THR A 257 -13.29 4.36 -2.85
N ASN A 258 -14.46 3.83 -3.19
CA ASN A 258 -15.03 2.72 -2.46
C ASN A 258 -14.09 1.51 -2.50
N HIS A 259 -13.70 0.99 -1.33
CA HIS A 259 -12.88 -0.21 -1.23
C HIS A 259 -13.08 -0.94 0.10
N TRP A 260 -12.70 -2.21 0.09
CA TRP A 260 -12.54 -3.10 1.24
C TRP A 260 -11.19 -3.79 1.12
N LEU A 261 -10.34 -3.65 2.15
CA LEU A 261 -8.95 -4.13 2.10
C LEU A 261 -8.85 -5.67 2.03
N GLY A 262 -9.87 -6.38 2.50
CA GLY A 262 -9.88 -7.84 2.59
C GLY A 262 -9.60 -8.34 4.00
N LEU A 263 -10.38 -9.29 4.48
CA LEU A 263 -10.30 -9.79 5.86
C LEU A 263 -8.94 -10.45 6.16
N ARG A 264 -8.30 -11.11 5.18
CA ARG A 264 -6.96 -11.69 5.36
C ARG A 264 -5.91 -10.60 5.64
N ALA A 265 -5.97 -9.50 4.90
CA ALA A 265 -5.08 -8.36 5.12
C ALA A 265 -5.38 -7.67 6.46
N VAL A 266 -6.65 -7.47 6.81
CA VAL A 266 -7.04 -6.90 8.11
C VAL A 266 -6.59 -7.79 9.28
N HIS A 267 -6.71 -9.11 9.16
CA HIS A 267 -6.18 -10.07 10.13
C HIS A 267 -4.66 -9.89 10.30
N SER A 268 -3.90 -9.93 9.21
CA SER A 268 -2.43 -9.76 9.25
C SER A 268 -2.00 -8.41 9.85
N LEU A 269 -2.78 -7.35 9.64
CA LEU A 269 -2.49 -6.05 10.23
C LEU A 269 -2.75 -6.02 11.73
N THR A 270 -3.83 -6.64 12.20
CA THR A 270 -4.38 -6.35 13.53
C THR A 270 -4.16 -7.45 14.56
N TRP A 271 -3.87 -8.69 14.13
CA TRP A 271 -3.63 -9.83 15.01
C TRP A 271 -2.14 -10.02 15.34
N PRO A 272 -1.77 -10.54 16.53
CA PRO A 272 -2.63 -10.83 17.70
C PRO A 272 -2.82 -9.64 18.65
N SER A 273 -1.98 -8.62 18.54
CA SER A 273 -1.85 -7.59 19.57
C SER A 273 -2.94 -6.52 19.58
N GLY A 274 -3.80 -6.48 18.56
CA GLY A 274 -4.76 -5.40 18.36
C GLY A 274 -4.09 -4.12 17.86
N ARG A 275 -4.87 -3.32 17.12
CA ARG A 275 -4.50 -1.97 16.67
C ARG A 275 -5.57 -0.97 17.03
N ALA A 276 -5.24 0.32 17.04
CA ALA A 276 -6.29 1.32 17.19
C ALA A 276 -7.16 1.32 15.91
N LEU A 277 -8.48 1.48 16.06
CA LEU A 277 -9.43 1.64 14.97
C LEU A 277 -10.09 3.01 15.07
N ARG A 278 -10.27 3.70 13.96
CA ARG A 278 -11.06 4.93 13.82
C ARG A 278 -12.10 4.72 12.74
N MET A 279 -13.36 4.91 13.07
CA MET A 279 -14.48 4.89 12.12
C MET A 279 -14.93 6.33 11.89
N ARG A 280 -14.80 6.84 10.66
CA ARG A 280 -15.21 8.20 10.28
C ARG A 280 -16.50 8.16 9.50
N MET A 281 -17.35 9.15 9.76
CA MET A 281 -18.67 9.26 9.20
C MET A 281 -18.89 10.69 8.73
N ARG A 282 -19.43 10.87 7.52
CA ARG A 282 -19.89 12.18 7.02
C ARG A 282 -21.37 12.09 6.67
N LEU A 283 -22.13 13.03 7.22
CA LEU A 283 -23.54 13.21 6.94
C LEU A 283 -23.77 14.01 5.65
N TRP A 284 -24.98 13.95 5.10
CA TRP A 284 -25.38 14.69 3.91
C TRP A 284 -25.35 16.21 4.06
N ASN A 285 -25.52 16.73 5.28
CA ASN A 285 -25.36 18.15 5.60
C ASN A 285 -23.88 18.59 5.73
N GLY A 286 -22.93 17.66 5.58
CA GLY A 286 -21.49 17.90 5.66
C GLY A 286 -20.90 17.79 7.07
N THR A 287 -21.70 17.52 8.10
CA THR A 287 -21.19 17.27 9.46
C THR A 287 -20.39 15.97 9.50
N GLU A 288 -19.26 15.98 10.20
CA GLU A 288 -18.40 14.81 10.38
C GLU A 288 -18.42 14.32 11.83
N PHE A 289 -18.34 13.00 11.98
CA PHE A 289 -18.24 12.29 13.25
C PHE A 289 -17.11 11.26 13.15
N TRP A 290 -16.52 10.91 14.29
CA TRP A 290 -15.59 9.78 14.37
C TRP A 290 -15.77 8.99 15.66
N ALA A 291 -15.50 7.70 15.60
CA ALA A 291 -15.47 6.78 16.74
C ALA A 291 -14.13 6.06 16.76
N ASP A 292 -13.39 6.21 17.85
CA ASP A 292 -12.11 5.54 18.07
C ASP A 292 -12.28 4.34 18.98
N TYR A 293 -11.47 3.32 18.75
CA TYR A 293 -11.33 2.13 19.57
C TYR A 293 -9.85 1.93 19.82
N SER A 294 -9.44 1.79 21.08
CA SER A 294 -8.02 1.62 21.42
C SER A 294 -7.47 0.25 21.02
N SER A 295 -8.34 -0.75 20.84
CA SER A 295 -7.96 -2.07 20.35
C SER A 295 -9.03 -2.66 19.44
N PHE A 296 -8.60 -3.08 18.26
CA PHE A 296 -9.35 -3.76 17.22
C PHE A 296 -8.46 -4.86 16.64
N SER A 297 -8.98 -6.09 16.59
CA SER A 297 -8.36 -7.19 15.87
C SER A 297 -9.38 -8.12 15.23
N VAL A 298 -8.92 -8.76 14.16
CA VAL A 298 -9.68 -9.76 13.41
C VAL A 298 -8.94 -11.08 13.52
N ALA A 299 -9.63 -12.15 13.93
CA ALA A 299 -9.05 -13.49 14.04
C ALA A 299 -8.78 -14.13 12.67
N SER A 300 -8.20 -15.33 12.66
CA SER A 300 -7.89 -16.02 11.41
C SER A 300 -9.15 -16.46 10.66
N GLU A 301 -9.00 -16.80 9.37
CA GLU A 301 -10.10 -17.34 8.55
C GLU A 301 -10.70 -18.64 9.14
N ALA A 302 -9.88 -19.41 9.87
CA ALA A 302 -10.33 -20.63 10.55
C ALA A 302 -11.33 -20.35 11.68
N ASP A 303 -11.20 -19.21 12.38
CA ASP A 303 -12.21 -18.69 13.33
C ASP A 303 -13.11 -17.65 12.66
N LYS A 304 -13.33 -17.79 11.34
CA LYS A 304 -14.27 -17.00 10.55
C LYS A 304 -14.09 -15.49 10.73
N PHE A 305 -12.84 -15.05 10.85
CA PHE A 305 -12.47 -13.65 11.02
C PHE A 305 -13.18 -12.97 12.20
N ARG A 306 -13.35 -13.67 13.33
CA ARG A 306 -13.99 -13.13 14.54
C ARG A 306 -13.45 -11.76 14.93
N LEU A 307 -14.37 -10.83 15.25
CA LEU A 307 -14.04 -9.48 15.71
C LEU A 307 -13.68 -9.47 17.19
N ASN A 308 -12.61 -8.76 17.53
CA ASN A 308 -12.36 -8.27 18.88
C ASN A 308 -12.20 -6.75 18.85
N VAL A 309 -12.98 -6.03 19.63
CA VAL A 309 -12.98 -4.55 19.65
C VAL A 309 -13.27 -4.02 21.05
N SER A 310 -12.51 -3.01 21.48
CA SER A 310 -12.66 -2.40 22.80
C SER A 310 -12.10 -0.98 22.89
N GLY A 311 -12.40 -0.29 23.99
CA GLY A 311 -11.87 1.04 24.29
C GLY A 311 -12.47 2.15 23.45
N PHE A 312 -13.80 2.15 23.30
CA PHE A 312 -14.54 3.16 22.55
C PHE A 312 -14.35 4.58 23.09
N HIS A 313 -14.15 5.51 22.16
CA HIS A 313 -14.15 6.94 22.39
C HIS A 313 -14.76 7.66 21.18
N GLY A 314 -15.95 8.23 21.34
CA GLY A 314 -16.64 8.96 20.27
C GLY A 314 -16.30 10.45 20.24
N SER A 315 -16.32 11.04 19.05
CA SER A 315 -16.14 12.49 18.83
C SER A 315 -17.26 13.34 19.42
N HIS A 316 -18.40 12.72 19.76
CA HIS A 316 -19.57 13.36 20.32
C HIS A 316 -20.26 12.42 21.32
N PRO A 317 -20.79 12.92 22.46
CA PRO A 317 -21.39 12.06 23.49
C PRO A 317 -22.58 11.21 23.01
N SER A 318 -23.28 11.64 21.96
CA SER A 318 -24.45 10.94 21.43
C SER A 318 -24.15 9.83 20.44
N LEU A 319 -22.89 9.61 20.04
CA LEU A 319 -22.52 8.57 19.05
C LEU A 319 -22.77 7.16 19.56
N GLY A 320 -22.61 6.91 20.86
CA GLY A 320 -22.74 5.57 21.45
C GLY A 320 -21.73 4.54 20.91
N ASP A 321 -21.43 3.51 21.71
CA ASP A 321 -20.58 2.40 21.26
C ASP A 321 -21.42 1.32 20.56
N VAL A 322 -21.61 1.47 19.24
CA VAL A 322 -22.37 0.48 18.45
C VAL A 322 -21.55 -0.78 18.14
N MET A 323 -20.21 -0.70 18.10
CA MET A 323 -19.37 -1.87 17.81
C MET A 323 -19.31 -2.85 18.98
N ALA A 324 -19.60 -2.42 20.20
CA ALA A 324 -19.75 -3.32 21.35
C ALA A 324 -20.77 -4.45 21.08
N PHE A 325 -21.84 -4.17 20.33
CA PHE A 325 -22.83 -5.18 19.93
C PHE A 325 -22.27 -6.25 18.98
N HIS A 326 -21.22 -5.89 18.24
CA HIS A 326 -20.56 -6.75 17.24
C HIS A 326 -19.36 -7.49 17.81
N ASN A 327 -18.89 -7.13 19.01
CA ASN A 327 -17.69 -7.70 19.61
C ASN A 327 -17.84 -9.21 19.85
N GLY A 328 -16.85 -10.00 19.43
CA GLY A 328 -16.83 -11.45 19.54
C GLY A 328 -17.62 -12.20 18.47
N MET A 329 -18.33 -11.49 17.57
CA MET A 329 -19.09 -12.11 16.47
C MET A 329 -18.18 -12.52 15.32
N GLN A 330 -18.58 -13.57 14.60
CA GLN A 330 -17.92 -14.03 13.38
C GLN A 330 -18.41 -13.22 12.17
N PHE A 331 -17.61 -13.16 11.11
CA PHE A 331 -18.00 -12.43 9.90
C PHE A 331 -19.03 -13.24 9.10
N SER A 332 -20.06 -12.60 8.56
CA SER A 332 -21.05 -13.24 7.69
C SER A 332 -21.13 -12.53 6.33
N THR A 333 -21.37 -13.28 5.27
CA THR A 333 -21.58 -12.81 3.89
C THR A 333 -22.82 -13.46 3.29
N ILE A 334 -23.13 -13.13 2.04
CA ILE A 334 -24.34 -13.61 1.34
C ILE A 334 -24.42 -15.14 1.22
N ASP A 335 -23.25 -15.79 1.27
CA ASP A 335 -23.03 -17.22 1.04
C ASP A 335 -22.43 -17.93 2.27
N SER A 336 -22.21 -17.20 3.38
CA SER A 336 -21.69 -17.76 4.62
C SER A 336 -22.36 -17.09 5.82
N ASP A 337 -23.32 -17.79 6.41
CA ASP A 337 -24.04 -17.34 7.60
C ASP A 337 -23.32 -17.78 8.89
N ASN A 338 -22.74 -16.82 9.60
CA ASN A 338 -22.09 -17.02 10.90
C ASN A 338 -22.61 -16.00 11.93
N ASP A 339 -23.83 -15.48 11.74
CA ASP A 339 -24.44 -14.52 12.67
C ASP A 339 -25.08 -15.24 13.87
N ALA A 340 -25.62 -14.47 14.82
CA ALA A 340 -26.17 -15.03 16.06
C ALA A 340 -27.68 -15.33 15.98
N GLY A 341 -28.30 -15.19 14.81
CA GLY A 341 -29.75 -15.31 14.60
C GLY A 341 -30.22 -16.56 13.88
N ASP A 342 -31.54 -16.73 13.91
CA ASP A 342 -32.23 -17.85 13.24
C ASP A 342 -32.36 -17.65 11.72
N GLY A 343 -31.89 -16.53 11.17
CA GLY A 343 -31.90 -16.23 9.75
C GLY A 343 -30.79 -15.26 9.37
N SER A 344 -30.46 -15.23 8.08
CA SER A 344 -29.25 -14.53 7.61
C SER A 344 -29.39 -13.01 7.59
N CYS A 345 -28.67 -12.36 8.49
CA CYS A 345 -28.57 -10.91 8.59
C CYS A 345 -27.91 -10.31 7.33
N SER A 346 -26.89 -10.96 6.77
CA SER A 346 -26.23 -10.49 5.54
C SER A 346 -27.18 -10.48 4.33
N LEU A 347 -28.06 -11.49 4.22
CA LEU A 347 -29.11 -11.52 3.19
C LEU A 347 -30.16 -10.42 3.38
N THR A 348 -30.47 -10.07 4.63
CA THR A 348 -31.47 -9.04 4.96
C THR A 348 -30.93 -7.63 4.76
N TYR A 349 -29.73 -7.35 5.28
CA TYR A 349 -29.14 -6.00 5.38
C TYR A 349 -28.06 -5.71 4.32
N LYS A 350 -27.87 -6.61 3.37
CA LYS A 350 -27.18 -6.38 2.10
C LYS A 350 -25.72 -5.91 2.23
N GLY A 351 -24.98 -6.56 3.12
CA GLY A 351 -23.54 -6.35 3.28
C GLY A 351 -22.88 -7.53 4.00
N GLY A 352 -21.56 -7.63 3.91
CA GLY A 352 -20.78 -8.49 4.79
C GLY A 352 -20.41 -7.76 6.08
N TRP A 353 -20.65 -8.37 7.24
CA TRP A 353 -20.36 -7.77 8.54
C TRP A 353 -20.27 -8.80 9.66
N TRP A 354 -19.75 -8.37 10.82
CA TRP A 354 -19.78 -9.14 12.06
C TRP A 354 -21.16 -9.08 12.72
N TYR A 355 -22.17 -9.66 12.09
CA TYR A 355 -23.55 -9.55 12.55
C TYR A 355 -23.79 -10.29 13.89
N GLY A 356 -24.52 -9.64 14.79
CA GLY A 356 -25.12 -10.24 15.99
C GLY A 356 -26.58 -10.60 15.69
N LEU A 357 -27.52 -9.86 16.27
CA LEU A 357 -28.97 -10.04 16.11
C LEU A 357 -29.74 -8.75 15.76
N CYS A 358 -29.59 -8.12 14.60
CA CYS A 358 -28.60 -8.37 13.56
C CYS A 358 -27.45 -7.36 13.62
N HIS A 359 -27.73 -6.06 13.74
CA HIS A 359 -26.67 -5.05 13.85
C HIS A 359 -27.11 -3.75 14.51
N GLN A 360 -26.13 -2.98 15.00
CA GLN A 360 -26.29 -1.57 15.38
C GLN A 360 -25.54 -0.62 14.43
N THR A 361 -24.73 -1.17 13.52
CA THR A 361 -24.07 -0.44 12.44
C THR A 361 -23.93 -1.34 11.23
N ASN A 362 -24.06 -0.78 10.03
CA ASN A 362 -23.94 -1.54 8.78
C ASN A 362 -23.13 -0.73 7.75
N PRO A 363 -21.82 -0.54 7.96
CA PRO A 363 -21.01 0.31 7.09
C PRO A 363 -20.83 -0.29 5.68
N ASN A 364 -21.12 -1.57 5.52
CA ASN A 364 -21.06 -2.31 4.27
C ASN A 364 -22.42 -2.48 3.59
N GLY A 365 -23.49 -1.86 4.11
CA GLY A 365 -24.82 -1.88 3.51
C GLY A 365 -24.90 -1.15 2.15
N LEU A 366 -26.11 -1.05 1.60
CA LEU A 366 -26.36 -0.38 0.33
C LEU A 366 -26.06 1.13 0.41
N TYR A 367 -25.56 1.70 -0.69
CA TYR A 367 -25.32 3.13 -0.79
C TYR A 367 -26.55 3.83 -1.39
N PHE A 368 -27.10 4.81 -0.68
CA PHE A 368 -28.25 5.60 -1.13
C PHE A 368 -27.86 7.06 -1.34
N ASN A 369 -28.50 7.73 -2.30
CA ASN A 369 -28.42 9.19 -2.46
C ASN A 369 -29.69 9.87 -1.92
N PRO A 370 -29.65 11.16 -1.54
CA PRO A 370 -30.84 11.93 -1.25
C PRO A 370 -31.78 12.00 -2.47
N PRO A 371 -33.11 12.01 -2.27
CA PRO A 371 -33.78 12.15 -0.96
C PRO A 371 -33.85 10.86 -0.14
N GLU A 372 -33.71 9.68 -0.76
CA GLU A 372 -33.89 8.37 -0.11
C GLU A 372 -32.95 8.16 1.09
N ALA A 373 -31.68 8.56 0.97
CA ALA A 373 -30.70 8.40 2.05
C ALA A 373 -31.08 9.13 3.37
N LEU A 374 -31.97 10.12 3.31
CA LEU A 374 -32.42 10.86 4.50
C LEU A 374 -33.56 10.15 5.24
N HIS A 375 -34.28 9.25 4.55
CA HIS A 375 -35.39 8.47 5.10
C HIS A 375 -35.63 7.21 4.24
N LEU A 376 -34.96 6.12 4.58
CA LEU A 376 -35.06 4.86 3.86
C LEU A 376 -36.46 4.26 3.95
N SER A 377 -36.92 3.62 2.87
CA SER A 377 -38.19 2.87 2.87
C SER A 377 -38.08 1.52 3.58
N VAL A 378 -36.87 0.97 3.65
CA VAL A 378 -36.53 -0.26 4.36
C VAL A 378 -35.54 0.06 5.46
N GLU A 379 -35.83 -0.39 6.68
CA GLU A 379 -35.00 -0.10 7.85
C GLU A 379 -33.62 -0.76 7.74
N ALA A 380 -32.57 -0.03 8.14
CA ALA A 380 -31.21 -0.52 8.40
C ALA A 380 -30.43 -1.14 7.21
N VAL A 381 -30.96 -1.10 5.98
CA VAL A 381 -30.27 -1.65 4.78
C VAL A 381 -29.16 -0.75 4.24
N GLY A 382 -29.12 0.53 4.65
CA GLY A 382 -28.13 1.51 4.22
C GLY A 382 -26.87 1.55 5.10
N ILE A 383 -25.96 2.45 4.75
CA ILE A 383 -24.75 2.75 5.54
C ILE A 383 -25.17 3.47 6.83
N SER A 384 -25.35 2.71 7.90
CA SER A 384 -26.03 3.16 9.11
C SER A 384 -25.17 3.06 10.36
N TRP A 385 -25.49 3.91 11.33
CA TRP A 385 -24.95 3.89 12.70
C TRP A 385 -26.07 4.32 13.64
N TYR A 386 -26.47 3.42 14.55
CA TYR A 386 -27.73 3.55 15.28
C TYR A 386 -27.83 4.82 16.13
N TYR A 387 -26.77 5.20 16.85
CA TYR A 387 -26.80 6.39 17.73
C TYR A 387 -26.02 7.58 17.15
N PRO A 388 -26.58 8.79 17.07
CA PRO A 388 -27.97 9.17 17.32
C PRO A 388 -28.86 9.07 16.07
N PHE A 389 -28.36 8.51 14.96
CA PHE A 389 -28.96 8.70 13.63
C PHE A 389 -30.16 7.79 13.33
N GLY A 390 -30.28 6.67 14.04
CA GLY A 390 -31.30 5.65 13.83
C GLY A 390 -31.04 4.81 12.57
N ASN A 391 -32.00 3.93 12.27
CA ASN A 391 -31.88 2.93 11.20
C ASN A 391 -32.41 3.39 9.84
N PHE A 392 -33.10 4.54 9.77
CA PHE A 392 -33.69 5.06 8.53
C PHE A 392 -32.80 6.08 7.81
N TYR A 393 -31.60 6.35 8.34
CA TYR A 393 -30.64 7.29 7.76
C TYR A 393 -29.44 6.53 7.19
N SER A 394 -29.08 6.83 5.93
CA SER A 394 -27.86 6.34 5.29
C SER A 394 -26.83 7.47 5.15
N MET A 395 -25.63 7.23 5.64
CA MET A 395 -24.52 8.19 5.61
C MET A 395 -24.03 8.48 4.20
N LYS A 396 -23.44 9.66 4.02
CA LYS A 396 -22.84 10.10 2.76
C LYS A 396 -21.46 9.48 2.56
N GLU A 397 -20.62 9.50 3.59
CA GLU A 397 -19.30 8.87 3.55
C GLU A 397 -19.09 8.06 4.83
N PHE A 398 -18.44 6.92 4.70
CA PHE A 398 -18.01 6.08 5.82
C PHE A 398 -16.59 5.58 5.56
N GLU A 399 -15.75 5.54 6.58
CA GLU A 399 -14.39 5.03 6.45
C GLU A 399 -13.93 4.35 7.74
N MET A 400 -13.29 3.20 7.62
CA MET A 400 -12.61 2.51 8.72
C MET A 400 -11.10 2.61 8.54
N LEU A 401 -10.41 3.00 9.61
CA LEU A 401 -8.97 3.29 9.63
C LEU A 401 -8.32 2.51 10.77
N VAL A 402 -7.18 1.84 10.55
CA VAL A 402 -6.41 1.17 11.62
C VAL A 402 -5.02 1.76 11.80
N LYS A 403 -4.49 1.74 13.01
CA LYS A 403 -3.18 2.32 13.36
C LYS A 403 -2.37 1.36 14.23
#